data_AF-A0A7S3SZZ9-F1
#
_entry.id   AF-A0A7S3SZZ9-F1
#
_cell.length_a   1.000
_cell.length_b   1.000
_cell.length_c   1.000
_cell.angle_alpha   90.00
_cell.angle_beta   90.00
_cell.angle_gamma   90.00
#
_symmetry.space_group_name_H-M   'P 1'
#
loop_
_entity.id
_entity.type
_entity.pdbx_description
1 polymer ?
#
loop_
_entity_poly.entity_id
_entity_poly.type
_entity_poly.pdbx_seq_one_letter_code
_entity_poly.pdbx_strand_id
1 'polypeptide(L)'
;ARRPRRPHGGGRGVAAVQRGSACGDGLRAPARDPAVQPRQCAPSRAGGRRESLVAGASLFSRWLQVVLSLKEMGVARPEALDWLDPPEPEAVHAALRQLFLLGALDGRGELTAAGAAMAQLPLEPSLSKTMLTAAALGCRDEAASVCALVCGEEVFCRAGPPWLREAAAESRLHYESADGDHMTLLSAYEDWALVPHYQREAWCAERGLQGRALRAAHSVRTQILSLLSKSGPRGGGEEATAAHSAAEARARCRRAICAGHFMHAARRAHAVRAFVTLGEPPQTVQARAGNEQLLSSATHVVFSELAWVGRLVMQHACAVEPAWLQELTPRLAEAKRVLRLGGVGGHWRGDG
;
A
#
# COMPACT_ATOMS: atom_id res chain seq x y z
N ALA A 1 -37.19 7.54 -59.91
CA ALA A 1 -35.94 7.96 -59.24
C ALA A 1 -35.67 7.03 -58.06
N ARG A 2 -34.45 6.48 -58.01
CA ARG A 2 -34.02 5.37 -57.14
C ARG A 2 -34.08 5.74 -55.64
N ARG A 3 -34.65 4.86 -54.81
CA ARG A 3 -34.31 4.78 -53.38
C ARG A 3 -33.15 3.79 -53.18
N PRO A 4 -32.08 4.20 -52.49
CA PRO A 4 -31.27 3.28 -51.69
C PRO A 4 -31.03 3.86 -50.27
N ARG A 5 -31.36 3.14 -49.19
CA ARG A 5 -30.57 2.17 -48.39
C ARG A 5 -30.08 2.78 -47.07
N ARG A 6 -30.35 2.07 -45.97
CA ARG A 6 -29.82 2.30 -44.61
C ARG A 6 -28.30 2.25 -44.57
N PRO A 7 -27.69 2.78 -43.50
CA PRO A 7 -26.74 1.97 -42.74
C PRO A 7 -27.06 1.88 -41.24
N HIS A 8 -26.61 0.77 -40.65
CA HIS A 8 -26.54 0.49 -39.22
C HIS A 8 -25.56 1.42 -38.48
N GLY A 9 -25.79 1.65 -37.18
CA GLY A 9 -24.78 2.20 -36.28
C GLY A 9 -25.36 2.59 -34.91
N GLY A 10 -24.92 1.93 -33.84
CA GLY A 10 -25.44 2.08 -32.48
C GLY A 10 -25.16 3.42 -31.81
N GLY A 11 -26.09 3.84 -30.96
CA GLY A 11 -25.95 4.97 -30.04
C GLY A 11 -25.95 4.48 -28.59
N ARG A 12 -24.80 4.61 -27.92
CA ARG A 12 -24.65 4.46 -26.47
C ARG A 12 -25.38 5.62 -25.78
N GLY A 13 -26.29 5.30 -24.86
CA GLY A 13 -26.82 6.25 -23.90
C GLY A 13 -25.71 6.71 -22.95
N VAL A 14 -25.54 8.03 -22.87
CA VAL A 14 -24.70 8.70 -21.86
C VAL A 14 -25.62 9.00 -20.69
N ALA A 15 -25.41 8.32 -19.55
CA ALA A 15 -26.12 8.62 -18.32
C ALA A 15 -25.57 9.90 -17.68
N ALA A 16 -26.50 10.69 -17.17
CA ALA A 16 -26.30 12.04 -16.64
C ALA A 16 -25.49 12.06 -15.34
N VAL A 17 -24.63 13.07 -15.21
CA VAL A 17 -24.00 13.47 -13.94
C VAL A 17 -25.05 14.25 -13.13
N GLN A 18 -25.45 13.69 -11.99
CA GLN A 18 -26.25 14.40 -11.00
C GLN A 18 -25.41 15.50 -10.34
N ARG A 19 -25.97 16.71 -10.31
CA ARG A 19 -25.48 17.85 -9.55
C ARG A 19 -25.94 17.68 -8.11
N GLY A 20 -25.00 17.58 -7.17
CA GLY A 20 -25.29 17.62 -5.73
C GLY A 20 -24.07 18.12 -4.97
N SER A 21 -24.27 19.14 -4.15
CA SER A 21 -23.31 19.76 -3.23
C SER A 21 -22.42 20.89 -3.79
N ALA A 22 -23.05 22.05 -3.98
CA ALA A 22 -22.41 23.36 -3.97
C ALA A 22 -23.33 24.32 -3.20
N CYS A 23 -23.40 24.14 -1.87
CA CYS A 23 -24.00 25.09 -0.94
C CYS A 23 -23.14 25.14 0.33
N GLY A 24 -22.13 25.99 0.28
CA GLY A 24 -21.22 26.36 1.36
C GLY A 24 -20.23 27.33 0.74
N ASP A 25 -20.02 28.49 1.35
CA ASP A 25 -19.12 29.56 0.89
C ASP A 25 -19.64 30.49 -0.21
N GLY A 26 -20.89 30.91 -0.07
CA GLY A 26 -21.32 32.21 -0.59
C GLY A 26 -21.07 33.28 0.47
N LEU A 27 -19.98 34.05 0.37
CA LEU A 27 -19.80 35.45 0.81
C LEU A 27 -18.31 35.84 0.84
N ARG A 28 -17.76 36.28 -0.31
CA ARG A 28 -16.75 37.36 -0.48
C ARG A 28 -16.06 37.25 -1.84
N ALA A 29 -16.51 38.04 -2.83
CA ALA A 29 -15.66 38.83 -3.73
C ALA A 29 -16.53 39.51 -4.83
N PRO A 30 -16.23 40.76 -5.21
CA PRO A 30 -17.05 41.55 -6.13
C PRO A 30 -16.80 41.19 -7.61
N ALA A 31 -17.86 41.35 -8.40
CA ALA A 31 -17.93 41.10 -9.83
C ALA A 31 -17.01 42.01 -10.67
N ARG A 32 -16.20 41.42 -11.56
CA ARG A 32 -15.64 42.06 -12.76
C ARG A 32 -15.52 41.07 -13.92
N ASP A 33 -16.17 41.46 -15.03
CA ASP A 33 -16.15 41.07 -16.45
C ASP A 33 -16.04 39.60 -16.94
N PRO A 34 -16.89 39.19 -17.92
CA PRO A 34 -16.84 37.87 -18.54
C PRO A 34 -16.07 37.91 -19.87
N ALA A 35 -14.80 37.52 -19.90
CA ALA A 35 -14.16 37.17 -21.16
C ALA A 35 -12.94 36.25 -20.96
N VAL A 36 -12.91 35.19 -21.78
CA VAL A 36 -11.80 34.25 -21.99
C VAL A 36 -11.64 33.13 -20.93
N GLN A 37 -12.43 32.07 -21.08
CA GLN A 37 -12.04 30.76 -20.54
C GLN A 37 -11.00 30.12 -21.48
N PRO A 38 -9.80 29.74 -20.99
CA PRO A 38 -8.90 28.91 -21.77
C PRO A 38 -9.52 27.52 -21.93
N ARG A 39 -9.62 27.05 -23.18
CA ARG A 39 -10.06 25.68 -23.49
C ARG A 39 -9.11 24.69 -22.82
N GLN A 40 -9.56 24.04 -21.75
CA GLN A 40 -8.87 22.88 -21.19
C GLN A 40 -8.88 21.78 -22.25
N CYS A 41 -7.68 21.33 -22.65
CA CYS A 41 -7.51 20.18 -23.52
C CYS A 41 -8.22 18.97 -22.89
N ALA A 42 -9.10 18.31 -23.66
CA ALA A 42 -9.72 17.07 -23.24
C ALA A 42 -8.63 16.02 -22.91
N PRO A 43 -8.70 15.33 -21.75
CA PRO A 43 -7.73 14.30 -21.43
C PRO A 43 -7.84 13.18 -22.46
N SER A 44 -6.69 12.73 -22.97
CA SER A 44 -6.63 11.63 -23.93
C SER A 44 -7.24 10.36 -23.30
N ARG A 45 -8.16 9.71 -24.01
CA ARG A 45 -8.93 8.53 -23.53
C ARG A 45 -8.06 7.34 -23.11
N ALA A 46 -6.77 7.33 -23.44
CA ALA A 46 -5.83 6.27 -23.06
C ALA A 46 -5.21 6.48 -21.66
N GLY A 47 -5.03 7.73 -21.21
CA GLY A 47 -4.54 8.06 -19.87
C GLY A 47 -5.58 7.80 -18.78
N GLY A 48 -6.85 8.17 -19.05
CA GLY A 48 -7.93 8.09 -18.06
C GLY A 48 -8.24 6.67 -17.56
N ARG A 49 -8.07 5.62 -18.39
CA ARG A 49 -8.27 4.22 -17.95
C ARG A 49 -7.17 3.70 -17.04
N ARG A 50 -5.95 4.26 -17.12
CA ARG A 50 -4.80 3.81 -16.33
C ARG A 50 -4.68 4.58 -15.02
N GLU A 51 -5.01 5.87 -15.04
CA GLU A 51 -5.20 6.68 -13.82
C GLU A 51 -6.36 6.15 -12.97
N SER A 52 -7.47 5.71 -13.58
CA SER A 52 -8.59 5.10 -12.85
C SER A 52 -8.21 3.78 -12.17
N LEU A 53 -7.29 2.99 -12.74
CA LEU A 53 -6.83 1.73 -12.15
C LEU A 53 -6.00 1.96 -10.88
N VAL A 54 -5.16 3.01 -10.86
CA VAL A 54 -4.34 3.35 -9.69
C VAL A 54 -5.17 4.05 -8.61
N ALA A 55 -6.07 4.96 -9.00
CA ALA A 55 -7.02 5.56 -8.05
C ALA A 55 -7.94 4.50 -7.42
N GLY A 56 -8.35 3.49 -8.21
CA GLY A 56 -9.08 2.32 -7.73
C GLY A 56 -8.28 1.50 -6.70
N ALA A 57 -6.97 1.32 -6.90
CA ALA A 57 -6.12 0.60 -5.96
C ALA A 57 -5.95 1.31 -4.60
N SER A 58 -5.85 2.65 -4.57
CA SER A 58 -5.80 3.42 -3.32
C SER A 58 -7.15 3.43 -2.59
N LEU A 59 -8.27 3.52 -3.30
CA LEU A 59 -9.61 3.38 -2.72
C LEU A 59 -9.85 1.95 -2.22
N PHE A 60 -9.27 0.96 -2.89
CA PHE A 60 -9.38 -0.44 -2.54
C PHE A 60 -8.68 -0.77 -1.22
N SER A 61 -7.51 -0.17 -0.93
CA SER A 61 -6.85 -0.29 0.39
C SER A 61 -7.78 0.17 1.52
N ARG A 62 -8.49 1.28 1.31
CA ARG A 62 -9.42 1.83 2.31
C ARG A 62 -10.53 0.85 2.70
N TRP A 63 -11.02 0.04 1.76
CA TRP A 63 -12.04 -0.98 2.05
C TRP A 63 -11.49 -2.15 2.86
N LEU A 64 -10.20 -2.45 2.74
CA LEU A 64 -9.56 -3.53 3.50
C LEU A 64 -9.67 -3.28 5.01
N GLN A 65 -9.35 -2.06 5.44
CA GLN A 65 -9.46 -1.67 6.85
C GLN A 65 -10.91 -1.62 7.34
N VAL A 66 -11.82 -1.09 6.52
CA VAL A 66 -13.25 -1.00 6.86
C VAL A 66 -13.86 -2.38 7.06
N VAL A 67 -13.63 -3.30 6.11
CA VAL A 67 -14.16 -4.67 6.19
C VAL A 67 -13.58 -5.42 7.40
N LEU A 68 -12.29 -5.26 7.69
CA LEU A 68 -11.69 -5.87 8.88
C LEU A 68 -12.35 -5.35 10.17
N SER A 69 -12.57 -4.04 10.26
CA SER A 69 -13.21 -3.40 11.43
C SER A 69 -14.67 -3.84 11.58
N LEU A 70 -15.42 -3.95 10.49
CA LEU A 70 -16.79 -4.48 10.51
C LEU A 70 -16.85 -5.93 11.00
N LYS A 71 -15.90 -6.75 10.57
CA LYS A 71 -15.78 -8.15 11.01
C LYS A 71 -15.43 -8.25 12.49
N GLU A 72 -14.57 -7.36 13.00
CA GLU A 72 -14.27 -7.27 14.43
C GLU A 72 -15.51 -6.90 15.26
N MET A 73 -16.39 -6.04 14.74
CA MET A 73 -17.68 -5.70 15.39
C MET A 73 -18.74 -6.81 15.30
N GLY A 74 -18.45 -7.94 14.65
CA GLY A 74 -19.37 -9.07 14.53
C GLY A 74 -20.34 -8.98 13.35
N VAL A 75 -20.08 -8.13 12.35
CA VAL A 75 -20.91 -8.06 11.14
C VAL A 75 -20.60 -9.25 10.22
N ALA A 76 -21.54 -10.19 10.13
CA ALA A 76 -21.38 -11.40 9.32
C ALA A 76 -21.29 -11.12 7.81
N ARG A 77 -22.09 -10.19 7.28
CA ARG A 77 -22.14 -9.85 5.86
C ARG A 77 -21.99 -8.35 5.62
N PRO A 78 -20.76 -7.86 5.39
CA PRO A 78 -20.50 -6.45 5.05
C PRO A 78 -21.28 -5.97 3.80
N GLU A 79 -21.57 -6.88 2.87
CA GLU A 79 -22.33 -6.61 1.65
C GLU A 79 -23.83 -6.37 1.90
N ALA A 80 -24.38 -6.85 3.02
CA ALA A 80 -25.80 -6.74 3.36
C ALA A 80 -26.07 -5.64 4.40
N LEU A 81 -25.05 -4.85 4.74
CA LEU A 81 -25.20 -3.72 5.65
C LEU A 81 -26.00 -2.59 4.97
N ASP A 82 -26.86 -1.92 5.72
CA ASP A 82 -27.58 -0.72 5.26
C ASP A 82 -26.62 0.49 5.23
N TRP A 83 -25.83 0.57 4.16
CA TRP A 83 -24.92 1.68 3.91
C TRP A 83 -25.71 2.95 3.54
N LEU A 84 -25.24 4.12 4.02
CA LEU A 84 -25.77 5.41 3.58
C LEU A 84 -25.53 5.62 2.07
N ASP A 85 -24.31 5.32 1.62
CA ASP A 85 -23.91 5.22 0.22
C ASP A 85 -23.23 3.87 0.02
N PRO A 86 -23.90 2.88 -0.60
CA PRO A 86 -23.36 1.53 -0.72
C PRO A 86 -22.12 1.51 -1.62
N PRO A 87 -21.03 0.84 -1.19
CA PRO A 87 -19.88 0.64 -2.05
C PRO A 87 -20.21 -0.24 -3.24
N GLU A 88 -19.34 -0.19 -4.24
CA GLU A 88 -19.36 -1.18 -5.31
C GLU A 88 -19.18 -2.59 -4.70
N PRO A 89 -20.11 -3.53 -4.96
CA PRO A 89 -20.04 -4.86 -4.35
C PRO A 89 -18.70 -5.55 -4.64
N GLU A 90 -18.14 -5.34 -5.83
CA GLU A 90 -16.85 -5.92 -6.22
C GLU A 90 -15.70 -5.45 -5.31
N ALA A 91 -15.72 -4.21 -4.83
CA ALA A 91 -14.70 -3.68 -3.91
C ALA A 91 -14.75 -4.38 -2.55
N VAL A 92 -15.95 -4.59 -1.98
CA VAL A 92 -16.14 -5.31 -0.72
C VAL A 92 -15.69 -6.77 -0.86
N HIS A 93 -16.12 -7.44 -1.94
CA HIS A 93 -15.69 -8.81 -2.20
C HIS A 93 -14.18 -8.92 -2.40
N ALA A 94 -13.57 -7.98 -3.11
CA ALA A 94 -12.12 -7.95 -3.29
C ALA A 94 -11.39 -7.74 -1.95
N ALA A 95 -11.91 -6.91 -1.05
CA ALA A 95 -11.35 -6.72 0.29
C ALA A 95 -11.45 -8.01 1.12
N LEU A 96 -12.60 -8.69 1.10
CA LEU A 96 -12.77 -10.00 1.75
C LEU A 96 -11.77 -11.04 1.20
N ARG A 97 -11.57 -11.09 -0.12
CA ARG A 97 -10.57 -11.96 -0.77
C ARG A 97 -9.16 -11.69 -0.25
N GLN A 98 -8.81 -10.41 -0.14
CA GLN A 98 -7.48 -10.01 0.31
C GLN A 98 -7.27 -10.29 1.81
N LEU A 99 -8.26 -10.07 2.66
CA LEU A 99 -8.21 -10.43 4.07
C LEU A 99 -8.08 -11.94 4.29
N PHE A 100 -8.79 -12.74 3.49
CA PHE A 100 -8.63 -14.20 3.47
C PHE A 100 -7.18 -14.59 3.09
N LEU A 101 -6.63 -13.99 2.04
CA LEU A 101 -5.24 -14.22 1.59
C LEU A 101 -4.19 -13.88 2.66
N LEU A 102 -4.41 -12.81 3.42
CA LEU A 102 -3.55 -12.43 4.55
C LEU A 102 -3.70 -13.37 5.76
N GLY A 103 -4.73 -14.23 5.76
CA GLY A 103 -5.09 -15.12 6.86
C GLY A 103 -5.83 -14.42 7.99
N ALA A 104 -6.43 -13.25 7.74
CA ALA A 104 -7.27 -12.54 8.70
C ALA A 104 -8.68 -13.16 8.79
N LEU A 105 -9.14 -13.80 7.71
CA LEU A 105 -10.42 -14.50 7.65
C LEU A 105 -10.21 -16.00 7.41
N ASP A 106 -11.12 -16.82 7.91
CA ASP A 106 -11.18 -18.25 7.63
C ASP A 106 -11.96 -18.55 6.32
N GLY A 107 -12.08 -19.84 5.97
CA GLY A 107 -12.82 -20.26 4.76
C GLY A 107 -14.33 -20.01 4.82
N ARG A 108 -14.88 -19.69 5.99
CA ARG A 108 -16.29 -19.32 6.20
C ARG A 108 -16.50 -17.81 6.17
N GLY A 109 -15.41 -17.03 6.16
CA GLY A 109 -15.45 -15.57 6.21
C GLY A 109 -15.49 -15.00 7.63
N GLU A 110 -15.19 -15.82 8.64
CA GLU A 110 -15.13 -15.43 10.05
C GLU A 110 -13.72 -14.95 10.44
N LEU A 111 -13.64 -14.10 11.46
CA LEU A 111 -12.39 -13.50 11.91
C LEU A 111 -11.51 -14.54 12.61
N THR A 112 -10.26 -14.68 12.15
CA THR A 112 -9.28 -15.57 12.81
C THR A 112 -8.62 -14.86 14.00
N ALA A 113 -7.93 -15.61 14.87
CA ALA A 113 -7.12 -15.02 15.94
C ALA A 113 -6.05 -14.06 15.39
N ALA A 114 -5.47 -14.37 14.22
CA ALA A 114 -4.56 -13.48 13.53
C ALA A 114 -5.27 -12.21 13.01
N GLY A 115 -6.49 -12.35 12.46
CA GLY A 115 -7.31 -11.21 12.04
C GLY A 115 -7.69 -10.29 13.19
N ALA A 116 -8.07 -10.83 14.34
CA ALA A 116 -8.33 -10.07 15.56
C ALA A 116 -7.08 -9.30 16.04
N ALA A 117 -5.90 -9.94 16.00
CA ALA A 117 -4.65 -9.27 16.32
C ALA A 117 -4.29 -8.17 15.30
N MET A 118 -4.62 -8.35 14.01
CA MET A 118 -4.43 -7.30 12.99
C MET A 118 -5.35 -6.10 13.21
N ALA A 119 -6.60 -6.33 13.65
CA ALA A 119 -7.59 -5.29 13.85
C ALA A 119 -7.25 -4.36 15.03
N GLN A 120 -6.53 -4.86 16.04
CA GLN A 120 -6.04 -4.06 17.17
C GLN A 120 -4.93 -3.06 16.80
N LEU A 121 -4.29 -3.22 15.64
CA LEU A 121 -3.21 -2.34 15.19
C LEU A 121 -3.77 -1.21 14.31
N PRO A 122 -3.34 0.06 14.52
CA PRO A 122 -3.75 1.19 13.70
C PRO A 122 -2.96 1.23 12.38
N LEU A 123 -2.91 0.09 11.67
CA LEU A 123 -2.14 -0.12 10.45
C LEU A 123 -3.00 -0.79 9.39
N GLU A 124 -2.67 -0.54 8.12
CA GLU A 124 -3.26 -1.28 7.01
C GLU A 124 -3.05 -2.79 7.20
N PRO A 125 -4.03 -3.66 6.86
CA PRO A 125 -3.96 -5.09 7.16
C PRO A 125 -2.71 -5.80 6.61
N SER A 126 -2.16 -5.36 5.47
CA SER A 126 -0.89 -5.88 4.92
C SER A 126 0.33 -5.52 5.81
N LEU A 127 0.34 -4.32 6.39
CA LEU A 127 1.38 -3.90 7.34
C LEU A 127 1.16 -4.53 8.71
N SER A 128 -0.08 -4.68 9.17
CA SER A 128 -0.41 -5.45 10.37
C SER A 128 0.09 -6.89 10.25
N LYS A 129 -0.11 -7.54 9.09
CA LYS A 129 0.43 -8.87 8.82
C LYS A 129 1.96 -8.91 8.88
N THR A 130 2.62 -7.89 8.32
CA THR A 130 4.07 -7.71 8.41
C THR A 130 4.52 -7.64 9.86
N MET A 131 3.87 -6.81 10.69
CA MET A 131 4.19 -6.66 12.10
C MET A 131 4.02 -7.96 12.91
N LEU A 132 2.91 -8.67 12.70
CA LEU A 132 2.68 -9.95 13.38
C LEU A 132 3.73 -11.01 12.99
N THR A 133 4.11 -11.05 11.71
CA THR A 133 5.16 -11.96 11.23
C THR A 133 6.54 -11.55 11.76
N ALA A 134 6.82 -10.25 11.82
CA ALA A 134 8.06 -9.71 12.38
C ALA A 134 8.19 -10.00 13.87
N ALA A 135 7.09 -9.94 14.62
CA ALA A 135 7.07 -10.34 16.02
C ALA A 135 7.42 -11.83 16.20
N ALA A 136 6.91 -12.70 15.32
CA ALA A 136 7.25 -14.12 15.32
C ALA A 136 8.70 -14.41 14.88
N LEU A 137 9.30 -13.56 14.04
CA LEU A 137 10.69 -13.68 13.57
C LEU A 137 11.71 -12.95 14.46
N GLY A 138 11.27 -12.25 15.51
CA GLY A 138 12.15 -11.50 16.41
C GLY A 138 12.74 -10.21 15.79
N CYS A 139 12.11 -9.60 14.78
CA CYS A 139 12.54 -8.35 14.13
C CYS A 139 11.50 -7.22 14.27
N ARG A 140 10.83 -7.16 15.43
CA ARG A 140 9.73 -6.21 15.69
C ARG A 140 10.16 -4.74 15.67
N ASP A 141 11.40 -4.44 16.06
CA ASP A 141 11.87 -3.06 16.24
C ASP A 141 12.18 -2.40 14.89
N GLU A 142 12.82 -3.13 13.97
CA GLU A 142 13.06 -2.72 12.59
C GLU A 142 11.73 -2.63 11.83
N ALA A 143 10.88 -3.65 11.97
CA ALA A 143 9.59 -3.69 11.30
C ALA A 143 8.66 -2.55 11.76
N ALA A 144 8.66 -2.20 13.05
CA ALA A 144 7.87 -1.09 13.56
C ALA A 144 8.33 0.25 12.99
N SER A 145 9.65 0.46 12.86
CA SER A 145 10.22 1.65 12.22
C SER A 145 9.80 1.71 10.75
N VAL A 146 9.95 0.61 10.01
CA VAL A 146 9.57 0.53 8.59
C VAL A 146 8.07 0.81 8.40
N CYS A 147 7.19 0.16 9.17
CA CYS A 147 5.76 0.36 9.06
C CYS A 147 5.37 1.81 9.36
N ALA A 148 5.96 2.42 10.41
CA ALA A 148 5.69 3.81 10.74
C ALA A 148 6.15 4.80 9.66
N LEU A 149 7.28 4.52 8.99
CA LEU A 149 7.78 5.34 7.89
C LEU A 149 6.93 5.20 6.63
N VAL A 150 6.47 3.98 6.31
CA VAL A 150 5.62 3.72 5.13
C VAL A 150 4.21 4.29 5.30
N CYS A 151 3.64 4.25 6.50
CA CYS A 151 2.35 4.86 6.81
C CYS A 151 2.39 6.39 6.87
N GLY A 152 3.58 6.96 7.06
CA GLY A 152 3.76 8.39 7.23
C GLY A 152 3.80 9.17 5.91
N GLU A 153 4.17 10.44 6.05
CA GLU A 153 4.49 11.27 4.89
C GLU A 153 5.87 10.92 4.32
N GLU A 154 6.10 11.31 3.06
CA GLU A 154 7.39 11.15 2.39
C GLU A 154 8.53 11.77 3.22
N VAL A 155 9.56 10.98 3.55
CA VAL A 155 10.68 11.44 4.38
C VAL A 155 11.64 12.34 3.60
N PHE A 156 11.91 12.04 2.34
CA PHE A 156 12.82 12.82 1.50
C PHE A 156 12.10 14.00 0.84
N CYS A 157 12.63 15.22 0.97
CA CYS A 157 12.03 16.41 0.39
C CYS A 157 11.98 16.31 -1.15
N ARG A 158 10.77 16.30 -1.72
CA ARG A 158 10.55 16.30 -3.18
C ARG A 158 10.18 17.69 -3.72
N ALA A 159 9.61 18.53 -2.88
CA ALA A 159 9.19 19.88 -3.21
C ALA A 159 10.05 20.89 -2.43
N GLY A 160 10.16 22.10 -2.98
CA GLY A 160 10.95 23.18 -2.39
C GLY A 160 12.05 23.70 -3.32
N PRO A 161 12.93 24.56 -2.79
CA PRO A 161 13.99 25.18 -3.59
C PRO A 161 14.96 24.13 -4.14
N PRO A 162 15.65 24.41 -5.26
CA PRO A 162 16.54 23.44 -5.93
C PRO A 162 17.57 22.79 -5.00
N TRP A 163 18.27 23.59 -4.19
CA TRP A 163 19.29 23.12 -3.25
C TRP A 163 18.75 22.06 -2.25
N LEU A 164 17.50 22.20 -1.81
CA LEU A 164 16.88 21.26 -0.87
C LEU A 164 16.56 19.92 -1.54
N ARG A 165 16.12 19.97 -2.81
CA ARG A 165 15.83 18.78 -3.60
C ARG A 165 17.11 18.04 -3.98
N GLU A 166 18.19 18.76 -4.24
CA GLU A 166 19.53 18.20 -4.49
C GLU A 166 20.08 17.52 -3.23
N ALA A 167 20.04 18.18 -2.07
CA ALA A 167 20.44 17.59 -0.79
C ALA A 167 19.62 16.32 -0.44
N ALA A 168 18.31 16.32 -0.73
CA ALA A 168 17.46 15.16 -0.53
C ALA A 168 17.81 14.00 -1.48
N ALA A 169 18.18 14.30 -2.73
CA ALA A 169 18.61 13.30 -3.69
C ALA A 169 19.97 12.69 -3.29
N GLU A 170 20.91 13.52 -2.85
CA GLU A 170 22.21 13.08 -2.32
C GLU A 170 22.03 12.20 -1.07
N SER A 171 21.21 12.64 -0.11
CA SER A 171 20.94 11.86 1.10
C SER A 171 20.26 10.53 0.78
N ARG A 172 19.37 10.50 -0.22
CA ARG A 172 18.76 9.24 -0.64
C ARG A 172 19.75 8.27 -1.28
N LEU A 173 20.71 8.77 -2.06
CA LEU A 173 21.80 7.96 -2.61
C LEU A 173 22.73 7.47 -1.49
N HIS A 174 23.00 8.30 -0.49
CA HIS A 174 23.81 7.93 0.68
C HIS A 174 23.20 6.75 1.46
N TYR A 175 21.88 6.76 1.65
CA TYR A 175 21.16 5.70 2.35
C TYR A 175 20.72 4.54 1.45
N GLU A 176 21.02 4.58 0.14
CA GLU A 176 20.52 3.60 -0.81
C GLU A 176 20.97 2.19 -0.41
N SER A 177 19.99 1.32 -0.19
CA SER A 177 20.23 -0.11 0.04
C SER A 177 19.86 -0.93 -1.19
N ALA A 178 20.73 -1.88 -1.55
CA ALA A 178 20.42 -2.89 -2.57
C ALA A 178 19.17 -3.73 -2.23
N ASP A 179 18.83 -3.80 -0.94
CA ASP A 179 17.67 -4.55 -0.46
C ASP A 179 16.33 -3.82 -0.67
N GLY A 180 16.38 -2.52 -1.00
CA GLY A 180 15.23 -1.73 -1.43
C GLY A 180 14.88 -0.54 -0.53
N ASP A 181 13.80 0.15 -0.92
CA ASP A 181 13.34 1.41 -0.31
C ASP A 181 13.05 1.28 1.18
N HIS A 182 12.45 0.17 1.62
CA HIS A 182 12.15 -0.04 3.04
C HIS A 182 13.40 -0.02 3.90
N MET A 183 14.50 -0.63 3.42
CA MET A 183 15.77 -0.64 4.13
C MET A 183 16.47 0.73 4.04
N THR A 184 16.39 1.42 2.90
CA THR A 184 16.85 2.80 2.74
C THR A 184 16.19 3.75 3.75
N LEU A 185 14.87 3.65 3.91
CA LEU A 185 14.11 4.43 4.89
C LEU A 185 14.51 4.10 6.32
N LEU A 186 14.71 2.81 6.62
CA LEU A 186 15.15 2.35 7.94
C LEU A 186 16.52 2.93 8.31
N SER A 187 17.50 2.87 7.40
CA SER A 187 18.85 3.43 7.63
C SER A 187 18.80 4.94 7.92
N ALA A 188 18.01 5.69 7.14
CA ALA A 188 17.85 7.13 7.37
C ALA A 188 17.21 7.45 8.73
N TYR A 189 16.27 6.61 9.17
CA TYR A 189 15.62 6.75 10.48
C TYR A 189 16.56 6.40 11.64
N GLU A 190 17.35 5.34 11.52
CA GLU A 190 18.31 4.91 12.53
C GLU A 190 19.34 6.02 12.80
N ASP A 191 19.89 6.61 11.74
CA ASP A 191 20.79 7.76 11.84
C ASP A 191 20.12 8.95 12.53
N TRP A 192 18.90 9.30 12.09
CA TRP A 192 18.14 10.40 12.70
C TRP A 192 17.85 10.17 14.18
N ALA A 193 17.59 8.91 14.58
CA ALA A 193 17.30 8.54 15.95
C ALA A 193 18.52 8.73 16.88
N LEU A 194 19.74 8.56 16.36
CA LEU A 194 21.00 8.80 17.08
C LEU A 194 21.30 10.29 17.29
N VAL A 195 20.73 11.17 16.46
CA VAL A 195 20.96 12.62 16.58
C VAL A 195 20.28 13.18 17.84
N PRO A 196 20.98 14.00 18.65
CA PRO A 196 20.39 14.66 19.82
C PRO A 196 19.21 15.55 19.45
N HIS A 197 18.16 15.57 20.29
CA HIS A 197 16.88 16.24 19.98
C HIS A 197 17.04 17.69 19.50
N TYR A 198 17.93 18.46 20.12
CA TYR A 198 18.17 19.87 19.79
C TYR A 198 18.85 20.11 18.45
N GLN A 199 19.52 19.09 17.87
CA GLN A 199 20.20 19.18 16.57
C GLN A 199 19.39 18.57 15.43
N ARG A 200 18.31 17.83 15.72
CA ARG A 200 17.54 17.09 14.71
C ARG A 200 16.99 17.96 13.59
N GLU A 201 16.58 19.19 13.90
CA GLU A 201 16.02 20.09 12.87
C GLU A 201 17.08 20.59 11.90
N ALA A 202 18.24 21.00 12.41
CA ALA A 202 19.38 21.38 11.59
C ALA A 202 19.87 20.20 10.74
N TRP A 203 20.00 19.02 11.35
CA TRP A 203 20.42 17.79 10.68
C TRP A 203 19.47 17.40 9.53
N CYS A 204 18.16 17.53 9.74
CA CYS A 204 17.16 17.29 8.70
C CYS A 204 17.25 18.33 7.56
N ALA A 205 17.44 19.61 7.90
CA ALA A 205 17.55 20.69 6.91
C ALA A 205 18.76 20.52 6.00
N GLU A 206 19.92 20.15 6.57
CA GLU A 206 21.15 19.88 5.83
C GLU A 206 21.02 18.72 4.85
N ARG A 207 20.29 17.66 5.24
CA ARG A 207 20.11 16.43 4.44
C ARG A 207 18.88 16.45 3.53
N GLY A 208 18.13 17.55 3.50
CA GLY A 208 16.87 17.60 2.74
C GLY A 208 15.83 16.57 3.19
N LEU A 209 15.75 16.32 4.50
CA LEU A 209 14.80 15.39 5.11
C LEU A 209 13.66 16.16 5.81
N GLN A 210 12.46 15.59 5.81
CA GLN A 210 11.30 16.16 6.47
C GLN A 210 11.29 15.79 7.96
N GLY A 211 11.82 16.68 8.82
CA GLY A 211 11.87 16.45 10.27
C GLY A 211 10.50 16.21 10.92
N ARG A 212 9.44 16.84 10.40
CA ARG A 212 8.05 16.58 10.85
C ARG A 212 7.62 15.13 10.61
N ALA A 213 7.97 14.57 9.45
CA ALA A 213 7.59 13.22 9.05
C ALA A 213 8.33 12.18 9.92
N LEU A 214 9.63 12.40 10.17
CA LEU A 214 10.43 11.52 11.03
C LEU A 214 9.94 11.52 12.49
N ARG A 215 9.58 12.70 13.04
CA ARG A 215 8.98 12.79 14.38
C ARG A 215 7.63 12.08 14.46
N ALA A 216 6.78 12.27 13.46
CA ALA A 216 5.49 11.59 13.37
C ALA A 216 5.68 10.06 13.31
N ALA A 217 6.59 9.58 12.46
CA ALA A 217 6.93 8.16 12.37
C ALA A 217 7.49 7.62 13.70
N HIS A 218 8.32 8.37 14.42
CA HIS A 218 8.82 7.96 15.74
C HIS A 218 7.68 7.81 16.78
N SER A 219 6.70 8.72 16.76
CA SER A 219 5.51 8.62 17.62
C SER A 219 4.68 7.38 17.30
N VAL A 220 4.38 7.16 16.01
CA VAL A 220 3.63 5.99 15.53
C VAL A 220 4.35 4.68 15.87
N ARG A 221 5.67 4.60 15.64
CA ARG A 221 6.50 3.46 16.03
C ARG A 221 6.33 3.13 17.52
N THR A 222 6.41 4.15 18.37
CA THR A 222 6.27 3.98 19.83
C THR A 222 4.88 3.45 20.21
N GLN A 223 3.84 3.94 19.54
CA GLN A 223 2.47 3.45 19.74
C GLN A 223 2.32 1.98 19.32
N ILE A 224 2.84 1.61 18.15
CA ILE A 224 2.79 0.22 17.64
C ILE A 224 3.48 -0.73 18.63
N LEU A 225 4.69 -0.39 19.08
CA LEU A 225 5.43 -1.22 20.04
C LEU A 225 4.70 -1.32 21.39
N SER A 226 4.08 -0.23 21.85
CA SER A 226 3.25 -0.23 23.05
C SER A 226 2.05 -1.18 22.92
N LEU A 227 1.35 -1.18 21.77
CA LEU A 227 0.24 -2.09 21.52
C LEU A 227 0.68 -3.55 21.46
N LEU A 228 1.78 -3.86 20.77
CA LEU A 228 2.32 -5.22 20.69
C LEU A 228 2.77 -5.76 22.05
N SER A 229 3.29 -4.89 22.93
CA SER A 229 3.66 -5.29 24.30
C SER A 229 2.45 -5.65 25.16
N LYS A 230 1.27 -5.05 24.88
CA LYS A 230 0.03 -5.29 25.62
C LYS A 230 -0.71 -6.54 25.14
N SER A 231 -0.67 -6.81 23.83
CA SER A 231 -1.37 -7.93 23.19
C SER A 231 -0.53 -9.22 23.11
N GLY A 232 0.78 -9.14 23.34
CA GLY A 232 1.66 -10.30 23.38
C GLY A 232 1.29 -11.28 24.52
N PRO A 233 1.55 -12.59 24.35
CA PRO A 233 1.27 -13.58 25.39
C PRO A 233 2.00 -13.21 26.69
N ARG A 234 1.23 -13.00 27.76
CA ARG A 234 1.68 -12.63 29.13
C ARG A 234 2.64 -13.63 29.82
N GLY A 235 3.15 -14.62 29.09
CA GLY A 235 4.05 -15.65 29.60
C GLY A 235 5.07 -16.17 28.59
N GLY A 236 5.23 -15.50 27.43
CA GLY A 236 6.35 -15.73 26.52
C GLY A 236 7.52 -14.85 26.91
N GLY A 237 8.09 -15.11 28.09
CA GLY A 237 9.42 -14.63 28.39
C GLY A 237 10.39 -15.11 27.32
N GLU A 238 11.36 -14.27 27.00
CA GLU A 238 12.68 -14.71 26.57
C GLU A 238 12.76 -15.50 25.26
N GLU A 239 12.65 -14.79 24.13
CA GLU A 239 13.60 -15.00 23.02
C GLU A 239 14.07 -13.64 22.47
N ALA A 240 14.63 -12.82 23.37
CA ALA A 240 15.80 -12.00 23.03
C ALA A 240 17.05 -12.91 23.01
N THR A 241 16.95 -14.09 22.39
CA THR A 241 18.03 -15.05 22.28
C THR A 241 18.87 -14.69 21.06
N ALA A 242 20.15 -14.44 21.32
CA ALA A 242 21.20 -13.96 20.43
C ALA A 242 21.15 -12.46 20.03
N ALA A 243 22.27 -11.78 20.30
CA ALA A 243 22.65 -10.54 19.64
C ALA A 243 22.80 -10.83 18.15
N HIS A 244 21.67 -10.83 17.45
CA HIS A 244 21.64 -11.01 16.01
C HIS A 244 22.32 -9.82 15.36
N SER A 245 23.11 -10.08 14.33
CA SER A 245 23.71 -9.01 13.55
C SER A 245 22.60 -8.12 12.97
N ALA A 246 22.83 -6.82 12.87
CA ALA A 246 21.89 -5.89 12.24
C ALA A 246 21.50 -6.35 10.81
N ALA A 247 22.41 -7.06 10.12
CA ALA A 247 22.13 -7.66 8.81
C ALA A 247 21.07 -8.77 8.88
N GLU A 248 21.13 -9.63 9.90
CA GLU A 248 20.16 -10.72 10.09
C GLU A 248 18.78 -10.18 10.47
N ALA A 249 18.73 -9.16 11.32
CA ALA A 249 17.48 -8.49 11.69
C ALA A 249 16.81 -7.86 10.46
N ARG A 250 17.58 -7.19 9.59
CA ARG A 250 17.08 -6.65 8.31
C ARG A 250 16.60 -7.75 7.36
N ALA A 251 17.33 -8.85 7.23
CA ALA A 251 16.91 -9.99 6.41
C ALA A 251 15.55 -10.58 6.89
N ARG A 252 15.38 -10.73 8.20
CA ARG A 252 14.10 -11.18 8.80
C ARG A 252 12.99 -10.17 8.57
N CYS A 253 13.28 -8.87 8.70
CA CYS A 253 12.33 -7.80 8.40
C CYS A 253 11.87 -7.87 6.94
N ARG A 254 12.78 -8.10 5.98
CA ARG A 254 12.42 -8.30 4.56
C ARG A 254 11.51 -9.51 4.35
N ARG A 255 11.78 -10.62 5.05
CA ARG A 255 10.89 -11.80 5.02
C ARG A 255 9.51 -11.48 5.59
N ALA A 256 9.43 -10.68 6.66
CA ALA A 256 8.17 -10.24 7.23
C ALA A 256 7.38 -9.33 6.25
N ILE A 257 8.06 -8.38 5.58
CA ILE A 257 7.46 -7.51 4.55
C ILE A 257 6.92 -8.36 3.39
N CYS A 258 7.67 -9.40 2.98
CA CYS A 258 7.20 -10.35 1.97
C CYS A 258 5.89 -11.02 2.40
N ALA A 259 5.75 -11.44 3.66
CA ALA A 259 4.53 -12.07 4.17
C ALA A 259 3.29 -11.16 4.15
N GLY A 260 3.47 -9.85 4.32
CA GLY A 260 2.36 -8.88 4.22
C GLY A 260 2.04 -8.43 2.79
N HIS A 261 3.06 -8.31 1.94
CA HIS A 261 2.96 -7.73 0.59
C HIS A 261 3.12 -8.75 -0.55
N PHE A 262 3.00 -10.06 -0.28
CA PHE A 262 3.18 -11.10 -1.31
C PHE A 262 2.23 -10.98 -2.51
N MET A 263 1.05 -10.37 -2.32
CA MET A 263 0.09 -10.09 -3.40
C MET A 263 0.58 -8.99 -4.35
N HIS A 264 1.46 -8.12 -3.86
CA HIS A 264 2.10 -7.03 -4.60
C HIS A 264 3.54 -7.41 -4.97
N ALA A 265 3.69 -8.59 -5.57
CA ALA A 265 4.98 -9.09 -6.03
C ALA A 265 5.18 -8.80 -7.52
N ALA A 266 6.44 -8.54 -7.91
CA ALA A 266 6.86 -8.36 -9.29
C ALA A 266 8.19 -9.06 -9.57
N ARG A 267 8.38 -9.51 -10.80
CA ARG A 267 9.61 -10.16 -11.29
C ARG A 267 10.29 -9.29 -12.33
N ARG A 268 11.62 -9.27 -12.33
CA ARG A 268 12.40 -8.52 -13.32
C ARG A 268 12.12 -9.03 -14.73
N ALA A 269 11.91 -8.12 -15.68
CA ALA A 269 11.84 -8.45 -17.09
C ALA A 269 13.26 -8.68 -17.65
N HIS A 270 13.45 -9.71 -18.48
CA HIS A 270 14.78 -10.06 -19.01
C HIS A 270 15.38 -9.01 -19.96
N ALA A 271 14.55 -8.19 -20.62
CA ALA A 271 14.99 -7.32 -21.72
C ALA A 271 14.95 -5.80 -21.40
N VAL A 272 14.33 -5.40 -20.28
CA VAL A 272 14.10 -3.98 -19.95
C VAL A 272 14.46 -3.78 -18.47
N ARG A 273 14.98 -2.60 -18.09
CA ARG A 273 15.09 -2.16 -16.68
C ARG A 273 13.70 -1.89 -16.07
N ALA A 274 12.85 -2.90 -16.11
CA ALA A 274 11.46 -2.89 -15.66
C ALA A 274 11.12 -4.23 -15.00
N PHE A 275 10.06 -4.22 -14.22
CA PHE A 275 9.47 -5.39 -13.59
C PHE A 275 8.09 -5.68 -14.18
N VAL A 276 7.65 -6.92 -14.06
CA VAL A 276 6.30 -7.35 -14.43
C VAL A 276 5.64 -7.89 -13.18
N THR A 277 4.46 -7.37 -12.84
CA THR A 277 3.69 -7.85 -11.68
C THR A 277 3.32 -9.32 -11.84
N LEU A 278 3.32 -10.07 -10.74
CA LEU A 278 2.87 -11.45 -10.69
C LEU A 278 1.34 -11.57 -10.58
N GLY A 279 0.66 -10.46 -10.29
CA GLY A 279 -0.80 -10.38 -10.30
C GLY A 279 -1.40 -10.50 -11.71
N GLU A 280 -2.67 -10.88 -11.76
CA GLU A 280 -3.46 -10.95 -12.99
C GLU A 280 -4.34 -9.69 -13.10
N PRO A 281 -4.27 -8.89 -14.19
CA PRO A 281 -3.40 -9.03 -15.35
C PRO A 281 -1.95 -8.59 -15.08
N PRO A 282 -0.94 -9.20 -15.74
CA PRO A 282 0.45 -8.79 -15.59
C PRO A 282 0.66 -7.38 -16.18
N GLN A 283 1.28 -6.51 -15.41
CA GLN A 283 1.54 -5.12 -15.78
C GLN A 283 3.03 -4.82 -15.69
N THR A 284 3.54 -4.08 -16.68
CA THR A 284 4.91 -3.58 -16.64
C THR A 284 4.99 -2.38 -15.70
N VAL A 285 5.82 -2.50 -14.67
CA VAL A 285 6.03 -1.50 -13.63
C VAL A 285 7.51 -1.16 -13.54
N GLN A 286 7.82 0.05 -13.08
CA GLN A 286 9.19 0.53 -12.93
C GLN A 286 9.50 0.82 -11.46
N ALA A 287 10.77 0.68 -11.07
CA ALA A 287 11.19 1.14 -9.76
C ALA A 287 11.21 2.67 -9.72
N ARG A 288 11.01 3.23 -8.52
CA ARG A 288 11.17 4.65 -8.27
C ARG A 288 12.61 5.09 -8.55
N ALA A 289 12.80 6.33 -9.03
CA ALA A 289 14.14 6.90 -9.22
C ALA A 289 14.94 6.83 -7.90
N GLY A 290 16.24 6.55 -7.95
CA GLY A 290 17.08 6.35 -6.74
C GLY A 290 17.07 4.93 -6.17
N ASN A 291 16.53 3.96 -6.91
CA ASN A 291 16.59 2.52 -6.58
C ASN A 291 17.39 1.75 -7.65
N GLU A 292 18.53 2.32 -8.06
CA GLU A 292 19.32 1.77 -9.15
C GLU A 292 19.99 0.45 -8.74
N GLN A 293 20.40 0.35 -7.49
CA GLN A 293 20.98 -0.87 -6.92
C GLN A 293 19.95 -2.01 -6.80
N LEU A 294 18.70 -1.69 -6.48
CA LEU A 294 17.60 -2.66 -6.47
C LEU A 294 17.35 -3.21 -7.87
N LEU A 295 17.38 -2.34 -8.88
CA LEU A 295 17.17 -2.70 -10.28
C LEU A 295 18.25 -3.64 -10.85
N SER A 296 19.49 -3.54 -10.36
CA SER A 296 20.60 -4.37 -10.83
C SER A 296 20.65 -5.73 -10.12
N SER A 297 20.40 -5.74 -8.81
CA SER A 297 20.60 -6.92 -7.97
C SER A 297 19.38 -7.84 -7.86
N ALA A 298 18.17 -7.27 -7.74
CA ALA A 298 16.98 -8.05 -7.40
C ALA A 298 16.36 -8.77 -8.62
N THR A 299 15.97 -10.03 -8.43
CA THR A 299 15.19 -10.79 -9.42
C THR A 299 13.69 -10.68 -9.17
N HIS A 300 13.30 -10.70 -7.89
CA HIS A 300 11.93 -10.56 -7.42
C HIS A 300 11.86 -9.44 -6.39
N VAL A 301 10.78 -8.68 -6.44
CA VAL A 301 10.53 -7.56 -5.53
C VAL A 301 9.09 -7.62 -5.05
N VAL A 302 8.86 -7.17 -3.82
CA VAL A 302 7.53 -6.80 -3.31
C VAL A 302 7.44 -5.30 -3.18
N PHE A 303 6.26 -4.73 -3.36
CA PHE A 303 6.03 -3.29 -3.23
C PHE A 303 4.80 -3.01 -2.38
N SER A 304 4.76 -1.84 -1.73
CA SER A 304 3.59 -1.47 -0.94
C SER A 304 2.46 -0.95 -1.84
N GLU A 305 2.77 -0.04 -2.76
CA GLU A 305 1.77 0.63 -3.62
C GLU A 305 2.27 0.83 -5.06
N LEU A 306 1.32 1.10 -5.97
CA LEU A 306 1.60 1.54 -7.33
C LEU A 306 1.15 2.99 -7.50
N ALA A 307 2.01 3.80 -8.10
CA ALA A 307 1.69 5.19 -8.46
C ALA A 307 1.78 5.37 -9.98
N TRP A 308 0.85 6.13 -10.57
CA TRP A 308 0.90 6.51 -11.98
C TRP A 308 1.55 7.89 -12.13
N VAL A 309 2.72 7.94 -12.78
CA VAL A 309 3.44 9.18 -13.10
C VAL A 309 3.86 9.15 -14.56
N GLY A 310 2.88 9.09 -15.47
CA GLY A 310 3.08 8.81 -16.91
C GLY A 310 3.48 7.36 -17.23
N ARG A 311 4.01 6.65 -16.22
CA ARG A 311 4.31 5.21 -16.18
C ARG A 311 3.91 4.66 -14.82
N LEU A 312 3.67 3.36 -14.72
CA LEU A 312 3.44 2.70 -13.43
C LEU A 312 4.77 2.58 -12.68
N VAL A 313 4.82 3.15 -11.48
CA VAL A 313 6.00 3.14 -10.61
C VAL A 313 5.63 2.48 -9.29
N MET A 314 6.43 1.50 -8.87
CA MET A 314 6.34 0.87 -7.56
C MET A 314 6.82 1.84 -6.48
N GLN A 315 6.01 2.02 -5.43
CA GLN A 315 6.40 2.72 -4.21
C GLN A 315 6.79 1.71 -3.14
N HIS A 316 7.87 2.03 -2.43
CA HIS A 316 8.40 1.20 -1.35
C HIS A 316 8.68 -0.22 -1.84
N ALA A 317 9.66 -0.38 -2.72
CA ALA A 317 10.02 -1.70 -3.25
C ALA A 317 11.10 -2.36 -2.39
N CYS A 318 10.95 -3.65 -2.09
CA CYS A 318 11.89 -4.46 -1.34
C CYS A 318 12.30 -5.70 -2.15
N ALA A 319 13.59 -6.02 -2.18
CA ALA A 319 14.10 -7.26 -2.77
C ALA A 319 13.66 -8.46 -1.93
N VAL A 320 13.20 -9.51 -2.58
CA VAL A 320 12.78 -10.76 -1.92
C VAL A 320 13.34 -11.98 -2.61
N GLU A 321 13.55 -13.04 -1.84
CA GLU A 321 13.93 -14.33 -2.39
C GLU A 321 12.70 -15.05 -2.96
N PRO A 322 12.84 -15.75 -4.10
CA PRO A 322 11.72 -16.49 -4.69
C PRO A 322 11.23 -17.63 -3.78
N ALA A 323 12.10 -18.18 -2.94
CA ALA A 323 11.74 -19.23 -1.98
C ALA A 323 10.66 -18.75 -0.99
N TRP A 324 10.76 -17.52 -0.48
CA TRP A 324 9.79 -16.97 0.47
C TRP A 324 8.41 -16.78 -0.17
N LEU A 325 8.38 -16.41 -1.45
CA LEU A 325 7.12 -16.30 -2.21
C LEU A 325 6.50 -17.69 -2.45
N GLN A 326 7.33 -18.72 -2.70
CA GLN A 326 6.87 -20.09 -2.87
C GLN A 326 6.22 -20.65 -1.59
N GLU A 327 6.75 -20.32 -0.41
CA GLU A 327 6.13 -20.71 0.87
C GLU A 327 4.71 -20.12 1.05
N LEU A 328 4.45 -18.95 0.47
CA LEU A 328 3.16 -18.25 0.56
C LEU A 328 2.21 -18.61 -0.61
N THR A 329 2.72 -19.28 -1.65
CA THR A 329 1.97 -19.69 -2.84
C THR A 329 0.82 -20.68 -2.57
N PRO A 330 0.90 -21.65 -1.62
CA PRO A 330 -0.21 -22.55 -1.31
C PRO A 330 -1.46 -21.80 -0.87
N ARG A 331 -1.31 -20.71 -0.11
CA ARG A 331 -2.44 -19.86 0.31
C ARG A 331 -3.07 -19.14 -0.87
N LEU A 332 -2.27 -18.72 -1.84
CA LEU A 332 -2.78 -18.13 -3.08
C LEU A 332 -3.59 -19.17 -3.90
N ALA A 333 -3.10 -20.42 -3.97
CA ALA A 333 -3.79 -21.50 -4.65
C ALA A 333 -5.08 -21.92 -3.93
N GLU A 334 -5.04 -22.01 -2.60
CA GLU A 334 -6.20 -22.29 -1.75
C GLU A 334 -7.23 -21.17 -1.86
N ALA A 335 -6.83 -19.91 -1.79
CA ALA A 335 -7.72 -18.78 -2.03
C ALA A 335 -8.33 -18.82 -3.43
N LYS A 336 -7.54 -19.09 -4.48
CA LYS A 336 -8.09 -19.30 -5.82
C LYS A 336 -9.11 -20.44 -5.83
N ARG A 337 -8.94 -21.51 -5.03
CA ARG A 337 -9.92 -22.61 -4.92
C ARG A 337 -11.19 -22.19 -4.16
N VAL A 338 -11.06 -21.62 -2.97
CA VAL A 338 -12.17 -21.15 -2.13
C VAL A 338 -13.00 -20.09 -2.86
N LEU A 339 -12.32 -19.16 -3.55
CA LEU A 339 -12.96 -18.07 -4.27
C LEU A 339 -13.56 -18.50 -5.62
N ARG A 340 -13.03 -19.55 -6.26
CA ARG A 340 -13.67 -20.19 -7.42
C ARG A 340 -14.93 -20.97 -7.00
N LEU A 341 -14.92 -21.61 -5.83
CA LEU A 341 -16.10 -22.27 -5.28
C LEU A 341 -17.19 -21.26 -4.88
N GLY A 342 -16.83 -20.02 -4.56
CA GLY A 342 -17.76 -18.90 -4.37
C GLY A 342 -18.06 -18.07 -5.64
N GLY A 343 -17.56 -18.47 -6.81
CA GLY A 343 -17.60 -17.65 -8.03
C GLY A 343 -18.92 -17.68 -8.79
N VAL A 344 -19.45 -16.49 -9.10
CA VAL A 344 -20.64 -16.18 -9.93
C VAL A 344 -21.98 -16.44 -9.23
N GLY A 345 -22.30 -15.61 -8.22
CA GLY A 345 -23.60 -15.64 -7.53
C GLY A 345 -23.66 -16.58 -6.31
N GLY A 346 -22.54 -17.17 -5.91
CA GLY A 346 -22.43 -17.93 -4.67
C GLY A 346 -22.44 -17.00 -3.48
N HIS A 347 -23.61 -16.82 -2.85
CA HIS A 347 -23.72 -16.29 -1.50
C HIS A 347 -22.67 -16.96 -0.60
N TRP A 348 -22.05 -16.19 0.30
CA TRP A 348 -21.46 -16.75 1.52
C TRP A 348 -22.59 -17.43 2.30
N ARG A 349 -22.86 -18.71 1.97
CA ARG A 349 -23.84 -19.54 2.65
C ARG A 349 -23.28 -19.84 4.03
N GLY A 350 -23.62 -18.99 4.98
CA GLY A 350 -23.87 -19.44 6.33
C GLY A 350 -25.13 -20.28 6.29
N ASP A 351 -24.96 -21.57 6.00
CA ASP A 351 -25.97 -22.56 6.35
C ASP A 351 -25.55 -23.11 7.72
N GLY A 352 -26.36 -22.80 8.73
CA GLY A 352 -26.19 -23.23 10.13
C GLY A 352 -26.67 -22.17 11.11
#